data_AF-A0A101XAU4-F1
#
_entry.id   AF-A0A101XAU4-F1
#
_cell.length_a   1.000
_cell.length_b   1.000
_cell.length_c   1.000
_cell.angle_alpha   90.00
_cell.angle_beta   90.00
_cell.angle_gamma   90.00
#
_symmetry.space_group_name_H-M   'P 1'
#
loop_
_entity.id
_entity.type
_entity.pdbx_description
1 polymer ?
#
loop_
_entity_poly.entity_id
_entity_poly.type
_entity_poly.pdbx_seq_one_letter_code
_entity_poly.pdbx_strand_id
1 'polypeptide(L)'
;MIPWDARAYDPVELRRPADIEKIKRGLRGGGGTIPDEAIKYVLAKAQRRSIVVVLSDFELAETAETKKLFSELAAKHRLILVSAGRGSVNYPGTFIKISD
;
A
#
# COMPACT_ATOMS: atom_id res chain seq x y z
N MET A 1 -0.65 -4.83 8.03
CA MET A 1 -0.39 -4.79 6.57
C MET A 1 -1.69 -5.12 5.86
N ILE A 2 -2.02 -4.43 4.76
CA ILE A 2 -3.16 -4.74 3.90
C ILE A 2 -2.60 -5.05 2.52
N PRO A 3 -2.81 -6.25 1.97
CA PRO A 3 -2.39 -6.57 0.61
C PRO A 3 -3.28 -5.90 -0.45
N TRP A 4 -2.73 -5.73 -1.65
CA TRP A 4 -3.25 -4.84 -2.70
C TRP A 4 -3.77 -5.62 -3.91
N ASP A 5 -3.68 -6.94 -3.84
CA ASP A 5 -4.24 -7.83 -4.84
C ASP A 5 -5.76 -7.81 -4.73
N ALA A 6 -6.45 -7.71 -5.86
CA ALA A 6 -7.81 -7.16 -5.98
C ALA A 6 -8.83 -7.62 -4.93
N ARG A 7 -8.74 -8.86 -4.40
CA ARG A 7 -9.60 -9.38 -3.31
C ARG A 7 -8.96 -10.46 -2.43
N ALA A 8 -7.66 -10.73 -2.58
CA ALA A 8 -7.14 -12.05 -2.18
C ALA A 8 -6.80 -12.19 -0.68
N TYR A 9 -6.80 -11.10 0.10
CA TYR A 9 -6.25 -11.14 1.45
C TYR A 9 -6.99 -10.27 2.46
N ASP A 10 -7.19 -10.83 3.65
CA ASP A 10 -7.54 -10.07 4.84
C ASP A 10 -6.33 -9.27 5.37
N PRO A 11 -6.58 -8.18 6.11
CA PRO A 11 -5.53 -7.46 6.82
C PRO A 11 -4.75 -8.37 7.78
N VAL A 12 -3.43 -8.27 7.74
CA VAL A 12 -2.54 -9.02 8.64
C VAL A 12 -2.01 -8.10 9.74
N GLU A 13 -2.29 -8.44 10.99
CA GLU A 13 -1.77 -7.73 12.15
C GLU A 13 -0.35 -8.22 12.50
N LEU A 14 0.57 -7.25 12.62
CA LEU A 14 1.97 -7.48 13.00
C LEU A 14 2.22 -6.78 14.35
N ARG A 15 2.64 -7.55 15.36
CA ARG A 15 2.94 -7.06 16.72
C ARG A 15 4.42 -7.16 17.07
N ARG A 16 5.16 -8.02 16.39
CA ARG A 16 6.61 -8.24 16.59
C ARG A 16 7.32 -8.52 15.27
N PRO A 17 8.65 -8.31 15.17
CA PRO A 17 9.40 -8.57 13.93
C PRO A 17 9.19 -9.97 13.35
N ALA A 18 9.11 -10.99 14.19
CA ALA A 18 8.87 -12.38 13.77
C ALA A 18 7.53 -12.61 13.05
N ASP A 19 6.55 -11.70 13.19
CA ASP A 19 5.28 -11.80 12.48
C ASP A 19 5.41 -11.60 10.96
N ILE A 20 6.56 -11.13 10.48
CA ILE A 20 6.84 -11.03 9.04
C ILE A 20 6.69 -12.37 8.33
N GLU A 21 6.90 -13.49 9.03
CA GLU A 21 6.72 -14.83 8.48
C GLU A 21 5.26 -15.12 8.11
N LYS A 22 4.28 -14.46 8.75
CA LYS A 22 2.86 -14.52 8.35
C LYS A 22 2.66 -13.95 6.95
N ILE A 23 3.37 -12.87 6.63
CA ILE A 23 3.33 -12.21 5.33
C ILE A 23 4.00 -13.10 4.28
N LYS A 24 5.22 -13.57 4.54
CA LYS A 24 5.99 -14.41 3.59
C LYS A 24 5.26 -15.69 3.19
N ARG A 25 4.55 -16.32 4.13
CA ARG A 25 3.77 -17.55 3.88
C ARG A 25 2.39 -17.27 3.28
N GLY A 26 1.84 -16.08 3.57
CA GLY A 26 0.46 -15.74 3.25
C GLY A 26 0.28 -15.01 1.93
N LEU A 27 1.25 -14.23 1.48
CA LEU A 27 1.18 -13.54 0.19
C LEU A 27 1.36 -14.54 -0.95
N ARG A 28 0.39 -14.59 -1.84
CA ARG A 28 0.49 -15.24 -3.15
C ARG A 28 0.65 -14.12 -4.19
N GLY A 29 1.45 -14.37 -5.22
CA GLY A 29 1.49 -13.47 -6.36
C GLY A 29 0.19 -13.59 -7.17
N GLY A 30 -0.46 -12.47 -7.44
CA GLY A 30 -1.51 -12.32 -8.43
C GLY A 30 -1.07 -11.27 -9.47
N GLY A 31 -1.37 -11.51 -10.75
CA GLY A 31 -1.17 -10.50 -11.77
C GLY A 31 -2.30 -9.46 -11.72
N GLY A 32 -1.98 -8.19 -12.02
CA GLY A 32 -2.97 -7.11 -12.05
C GLY A 32 -3.20 -6.47 -10.68
N THR A 33 -2.29 -5.57 -10.29
CA THR A 33 -2.36 -4.85 -9.01
C THR A 33 -3.30 -3.65 -9.11
N ILE A 34 -4.50 -3.75 -8.54
CA ILE A 34 -5.46 -2.63 -8.42
C ILE A 34 -5.55 -2.22 -6.95
N PRO A 35 -4.99 -1.06 -6.55
CA PRO A 35 -4.82 -0.70 -5.14
C PRO A 35 -6.09 -0.17 -4.46
N ASP A 36 -7.14 0.11 -5.25
CA ASP A 36 -8.27 0.94 -4.83
C ASP A 36 -9.00 0.38 -3.59
N GLU A 37 -9.27 -0.93 -3.54
CA GLU A 37 -9.92 -1.59 -2.40
C GLU A 37 -9.07 -1.54 -1.13
N ALA A 38 -7.76 -1.75 -1.25
CA ALA A 38 -6.83 -1.64 -0.13
C ALA A 38 -6.80 -0.21 0.43
N ILE A 39 -6.76 0.80 -0.45
CA ILE A 39 -6.77 2.21 -0.02
C ILE A 39 -8.11 2.57 0.65
N LYS A 40 -9.25 2.15 0.07
CA LYS A 40 -10.58 2.36 0.66
C LYS A 40 -10.69 1.72 2.05
N TYR A 41 -10.16 0.51 2.23
CA TYR A 41 -10.10 -0.13 3.54
C TYR A 41 -9.31 0.72 4.54
N VAL A 42 -8.12 1.21 4.17
CA VAL A 42 -7.31 2.07 5.06
C VAL A 42 -8.06 3.34 5.43
N LEU A 43 -8.64 4.03 4.45
CA LEU A 43 -9.40 5.27 4.68
C LEU A 43 -10.58 5.08 5.64
N ALA A 44 -11.20 3.90 5.63
CA ALA A 44 -12.34 3.58 6.49
C ALA A 44 -11.94 3.14 7.91
N LYS A 45 -10.75 2.55 8.10
CA LYS A 45 -10.37 1.87 9.35
C LYS A 45 -9.21 2.52 10.10
N ALA A 46 -8.30 3.20 9.39
CA ALA A 46 -7.13 3.79 10.01
C ALA A 46 -7.51 5.01 10.87
N GLN A 47 -6.88 5.14 12.03
CA GLN A 47 -7.03 6.34 12.84
C GLN A 47 -6.47 7.55 12.10
N ARG A 48 -7.12 8.71 12.27
CA ARG A 48 -6.66 9.97 11.66
C ARG A 48 -5.21 10.26 12.05
N ARG A 49 -4.40 10.78 11.12
CA ARG A 49 -2.96 11.06 11.29
C ARG A 49 -2.06 9.84 11.53
N SER A 50 -2.56 8.60 11.34
CA SER A 50 -1.70 7.42 11.27
C SER A 50 -0.62 7.57 10.19
N ILE A 51 0.49 6.85 10.35
CA ILE A 51 1.47 6.67 9.28
C ILE A 51 0.98 5.52 8.39
N VAL A 52 0.87 5.77 7.10
CA VAL A 52 0.53 4.77 6.10
C VAL A 52 1.73 4.56 5.19
N VAL A 53 2.21 3.33 5.12
CA VAL A 53 3.37 2.94 4.31
C VAL A 53 2.88 2.05 3.18
N VAL A 54 3.16 2.47 1.94
CA VAL A 54 2.85 1.74 0.71
C VAL A 54 4.11 1.06 0.21
N LEU A 55 4.10 -0.26 0.14
CA LEU A 55 5.20 -1.06 -0.37
C LEU A 55 4.77 -1.64 -1.72
N SER A 56 5.36 -1.17 -2.82
CA SER A 56 5.03 -1.62 -4.18
C SER A 56 6.16 -1.26 -5.13
N ASP A 57 6.37 -2.02 -6.20
CA ASP A 57 7.17 -1.56 -7.35
C ASP A 57 6.50 -0.42 -8.14
N PHE A 58 5.22 -0.16 -7.84
CA PHE A 58 4.30 0.78 -8.46
C PHE A 58 3.95 0.46 -9.92
N GLU A 59 4.02 -0.81 -10.31
CA GLU A 59 3.38 -1.32 -11.53
C GLU A 59 1.90 -1.61 -11.26
N LEU A 60 1.12 -0.53 -11.15
CA LEU A 60 -0.30 -0.56 -10.79
C LEU A 60 -1.17 -0.45 -12.05
N ALA A 61 -2.25 -1.23 -12.07
CA ALA A 61 -3.36 -1.01 -13.00
C ALA A 61 -4.20 0.17 -12.48
N GLU A 62 -3.76 1.39 -12.78
CA GLU A 62 -4.43 2.62 -12.34
C GLU A 62 -5.85 2.71 -12.93
N THR A 63 -6.82 3.02 -12.06
CA THR A 63 -8.18 3.41 -12.47
C THR A 63 -8.31 4.93 -12.48
N ALA A 64 -9.45 5.44 -12.94
CA ALA A 64 -9.77 6.87 -12.81
C ALA A 64 -9.84 7.33 -11.34
N GLU A 65 -10.02 6.42 -10.38
CA GLU A 65 -10.15 6.74 -8.95
C GLU A 65 -8.81 6.65 -8.18
N THR A 66 -7.85 5.84 -8.66
CA THR A 66 -6.60 5.56 -7.94
C THR A 66 -5.88 6.83 -7.46
N LYS A 67 -5.69 7.82 -8.34
CA LYS A 67 -5.03 9.10 -8.00
C LYS A 67 -5.79 9.92 -6.95
N LYS A 68 -7.13 9.88 -7.00
CA LYS A 68 -8.00 10.54 -6.02
C LYS A 68 -7.86 9.87 -4.65
N LEU A 69 -7.83 8.54 -4.61
CA LEU A 69 -7.67 7.76 -3.38
C LEU A 69 -6.31 8.02 -2.72
N PHE A 70 -5.22 8.05 -3.49
CA PHE A 70 -3.90 8.44 -2.97
C PHE A 70 -3.88 9.86 -2.41
N SER A 71 -4.55 10.80 -3.09
CA SER A 71 -4.70 12.19 -2.61
C SER A 71 -5.47 12.27 -1.29
N GLU A 72 -6.57 11.52 -1.17
CA GLU A 72 -7.35 11.46 0.07
C GLU A 72 -6.55 10.83 1.22
N LEU A 73 -5.79 9.78 0.92
CA LEU A 73 -4.93 9.10 1.86
C LEU A 73 -3.86 10.04 2.40
N ALA A 74 -3.18 10.78 1.53
CA ALA A 74 -2.18 11.79 1.92
C ALA A 74 -2.78 12.97 2.70
N ALA A 75 -4.03 13.34 2.45
CA ALA A 75 -4.70 14.40 3.19
C ALA A 75 -5.06 14.00 4.63
N LYS A 76 -5.35 12.71 4.87
CA LYS A 76 -5.77 12.19 6.19
C LYS A 76 -4.63 11.62 7.03
N HIS A 77 -3.54 11.20 6.38
CA HIS A 77 -2.47 10.39 6.97
C HIS A 77 -1.08 10.87 6.55
N ARG A 78 -0.04 10.53 7.32
CA ARG A 78 1.33 10.67 6.86
C ARG A 78 1.64 9.52 5.91
N LEU A 79 1.65 9.82 4.61
CA LEU A 79 1.83 8.82 3.56
C LEU A 79 3.31 8.67 3.16
N ILE A 80 3.81 7.45 3.23
CA ILE A 80 5.17 7.06 2.80
C ILE A 80 5.02 6.04 1.66
N LEU A 81 5.66 6.32 0.54
CA LEU A 81 5.62 5.52 -0.69
C LEU A 81 7.00 4.88 -0.88
N VAL A 82 7.08 3.56 -0.78
CA VAL A 82 8.35 2.83 -0.83
C VAL A 82 8.37 1.95 -2.06
N SER A 83 9.34 2.21 -2.94
CA SER A 83 9.49 1.52 -4.22
C SER A 83 10.75 0.68 -4.27
N ALA A 84 10.62 -0.58 -4.68
CA ALA A 84 11.74 -1.43 -5.11
C ALA A 84 11.90 -1.48 -6.65
N GLY A 85 11.00 -0.82 -7.40
CA GLY A 85 10.98 -0.85 -8.87
C GLY A 85 11.15 0.55 -9.45
N ARG A 86 10.04 1.28 -9.61
CA ARG A 86 10.04 2.62 -10.20
C ARG A 86 10.94 3.60 -9.45
N GLY A 87 11.58 4.49 -10.22
CA GLY A 87 12.46 5.55 -9.70
C GLY A 87 11.72 6.78 -9.17
N SER A 88 10.43 6.92 -9.50
CA SER A 88 9.54 7.96 -8.97
C SER A 88 8.08 7.53 -9.17
N VAL A 89 7.17 8.20 -8.49
CA VAL A 89 5.72 8.01 -8.60
C VAL A 89 5.02 9.35 -8.61
N ASN A 90 3.88 9.43 -9.30
CA ASN A 90 3.06 10.64 -9.35
C ASN A 90 1.90 10.55 -8.35
N TYR A 91 2.23 10.33 -7.08
CA TYR A 91 1.29 10.34 -5.96
C TYR A 91 1.83 11.24 -4.84
N PRO A 92 0.95 11.94 -4.11
CA PRO A 92 1.38 12.76 -2.98
C PRO A 92 1.95 11.89 -1.85
N GLY A 93 2.97 12.38 -1.15
CA GLY A 93 3.58 11.68 -0.02
C GLY A 93 5.11 11.75 -0.04
N THR A 94 5.73 11.19 0.99
CA THR A 94 7.20 11.02 1.01
C THR A 94 7.56 9.78 0.20
N PHE A 95 8.25 9.96 -0.92
CA PHE A 95 8.74 8.85 -1.74
C PHE A 95 10.14 8.40 -1.30
N ILE A 96 10.32 7.08 -1.20
CA ILE A 96 11.58 6.42 -0.89
C ILE A 96 11.80 5.32 -1.93
N LYS A 97 12.90 5.39 -2.66
CA LYS A 97 13.37 4.28 -3.49
C LYS A 97 14.31 3.42 -2.62
N ILE A 98 14.03 2.13 -2.53
CA ILE A 98 14.98 1.16 -2.01
C ILE A 98 15.93 0.83 -3.17
N SER A 99 17.21 1.13 -2.97
CA SER A 99 18.28 0.62 -3.81
C SER A 99 18.67 -0.77 -3.32
N ASP A 100 18.91 -1.70 -4.24
CA ASP A 100 19.52 -2.99 -3.95
C ASP A 100 20.89 -2.84 -3.27
#